data_AF-A0A1F3ZDI8-F1
#
_entry.id   AF-A0A1F3ZDI8-F1
#
_cell.length_a   1.000
_cell.length_b   1.000
_cell.length_c   1.000
_cell.angle_alpha   90.00
_cell.angle_beta   90.00
_cell.angle_gamma   90.00
#
_symmetry.space_group_name_H-M   'P 1'
#
loop_
_entity.id
_entity.type
_entity.pdbx_description
1 polymer ?
#
loop_
_entity_poly.entity_id
_entity_poly.type
_entity_poly.pdbx_seq_one_letter_code
_entity_poly.pdbx_strand_id
1 'polypeptide(L)'
;MDTVLCTHLHVDHVGWNTMRVDGRWVPTFPNARYLFGRSEWEHWSRELPGPDRDARDDSVPPVLDSGLADLVATNHRITGEVSLQPTPGHTPGHVSVCIASRGEAAVITGDLMHHPVQCAEPDWANRFDVDPHAARRTRRAFLERCSNRSVLVLGTHFATPTGGHIVRDGAVWRFQTGSSSG
;
A
#
# COMPACT_ATOMS: atom_id res chain seq x y z
N MET A 1 -8.96 0.32 -17.95
CA MET A 1 -8.27 0.62 -16.69
C MET A 1 -7.67 1.99 -16.86
N ASP A 2 -8.08 2.95 -16.04
CA ASP A 2 -7.72 4.35 -16.26
C ASP A 2 -6.58 4.79 -15.34
N THR A 3 -6.37 4.08 -14.23
CA THR A 3 -5.33 4.40 -13.25
C THR A 3 -4.75 3.12 -12.64
N VAL A 4 -3.43 3.08 -12.52
CA VAL A 4 -2.67 2.09 -11.74
C VAL A 4 -1.97 2.84 -10.63
N LEU A 5 -2.07 2.38 -9.38
CA LEU A 5 -1.45 3.01 -8.23
C LEU A 5 -0.61 1.97 -7.48
N CYS A 6 0.63 2.30 -7.16
CA CYS A 6 1.44 1.50 -6.25
C CYS A 6 1.40 2.13 -4.84
N THR A 7 1.08 1.32 -3.83
CA THR A 7 1.11 1.73 -2.40
C THR A 7 2.53 2.06 -1.95
N HIS A 8 3.50 1.33 -2.49
CA HIS A 8 4.94 1.51 -2.37
C HIS A 8 5.61 0.74 -3.51
N LEU A 9 6.94 0.83 -3.64
CA LEU A 9 7.64 0.31 -4.81
C LEU A 9 8.36 -1.03 -4.60
N HIS A 10 7.97 -1.89 -3.65
CA HIS A 10 8.54 -3.24 -3.58
C HIS A 10 8.13 -4.12 -4.78
N VAL A 11 8.97 -5.10 -5.09
CA VAL A 11 8.87 -5.95 -6.29
C VAL A 11 7.51 -6.64 -6.45
N ASP A 12 6.91 -7.10 -5.36
CA ASP A 12 5.62 -7.77 -5.35
C ASP A 12 4.43 -6.82 -5.62
N HIS A 13 4.65 -5.50 -5.60
CA HIS A 13 3.65 -4.48 -5.93
C HIS A 13 3.88 -3.82 -7.29
N VAL A 14 5.13 -3.78 -7.77
CA VAL A 14 5.46 -3.15 -9.07
C VAL A 14 5.66 -4.14 -10.19
N GLY A 15 5.91 -5.43 -9.90
CA GLY A 15 6.40 -6.41 -10.88
C GLY A 15 5.52 -6.64 -12.10
N TRP A 16 4.26 -6.21 -12.06
CA TRP A 16 3.33 -6.28 -13.20
C TRP A 16 3.08 -4.96 -13.91
N ASN A 17 3.76 -3.88 -13.50
CA ASN A 17 3.64 -2.57 -14.12
C ASN A 17 4.11 -2.60 -15.59
N THR A 18 5.08 -3.47 -15.89
CA THR A 18 5.65 -3.66 -17.22
C THR A 18 5.62 -5.12 -17.64
N MET A 19 5.70 -5.34 -18.94
CA MET A 19 5.91 -6.65 -19.55
C MET A 19 7.02 -6.56 -20.60
N ARG A 20 7.67 -7.69 -20.88
CA ARG A 20 8.74 -7.74 -21.87
C ARG A 20 8.18 -8.04 -23.26
N VAL A 21 8.32 -7.08 -24.18
CA VAL A 21 7.89 -7.19 -25.58
C VAL A 21 9.08 -6.86 -26.47
N ASP A 22 9.44 -7.77 -27.37
CA ASP A 22 10.58 -7.60 -28.30
C ASP A 22 11.88 -7.16 -27.62
N GLY A 23 12.15 -7.74 -26.45
CA GLY A 23 13.35 -7.46 -25.66
C GLY A 23 13.32 -6.17 -24.84
N ARG A 24 12.24 -5.37 -24.91
CA ARG A 24 12.06 -4.12 -24.17
C ARG A 24 10.97 -4.25 -23.11
N TRP A 25 11.15 -3.55 -21.99
CA TRP A 25 10.09 -3.38 -20.99
C TRP A 25 9.13 -2.28 -21.44
N VAL A 26 7.84 -2.62 -21.51
CA VAL A 26 6.77 -1.69 -21.88
C VAL A 26 5.67 -1.73 -20.82
N PRO A 27 4.94 -0.63 -20.57
CA PRO A 27 3.84 -0.62 -19.61
C PRO A 27 2.77 -1.66 -19.94
N THR A 28 2.39 -2.47 -18.96
CA THR A 28 1.34 -3.51 -19.11
C THR A 28 -0.02 -2.89 -19.42
N PHE A 29 -0.30 -1.72 -18.86
CA PHE A 29 -1.58 -1.01 -19.01
C PHE A 29 -1.36 0.31 -19.77
N PRO A 30 -1.19 0.27 -21.11
CA PRO A 30 -0.80 1.43 -21.91
C PRO A 30 -1.84 2.57 -21.95
N ASN A 31 -3.08 2.30 -21.52
CA ASN A 31 -4.17 3.28 -21.45
C ASN A 31 -4.37 3.87 -20.04
N ALA A 32 -3.58 3.45 -19.04
CA ALA A 32 -3.70 3.92 -17.67
C ALA A 32 -2.70 5.03 -17.36
N ARG A 33 -3.07 5.94 -16.43
CA ARG A 33 -2.10 6.76 -15.70
C ARG A 33 -1.53 5.96 -14.54
N TYR A 34 -0.22 5.93 -14.40
CA TYR A 34 0.45 5.27 -13.28
C TYR A 34 0.77 6.31 -12.21
N LEU A 35 0.30 6.09 -10.98
CA LEU A 35 0.57 6.97 -9.85
C LEU A 35 1.64 6.33 -8.97
N PHE A 36 2.76 7.02 -8.83
CA PHE A 36 3.83 6.63 -7.91
C PHE A 36 4.02 7.71 -6.85
N GLY A 37 4.23 7.31 -5.61
CA GLY A 37 4.57 8.26 -4.54
C GLY A 37 5.88 8.96 -4.86
N ARG A 38 5.88 10.30 -4.85
CA ARG A 38 7.11 11.08 -5.12
C ARG A 38 8.23 10.71 -4.16
N SER A 39 7.93 10.62 -2.86
CA SER A 39 8.90 10.25 -1.84
C SER A 39 9.36 8.80 -1.94
N GLU A 40 8.51 7.90 -2.45
CA GLU A 40 8.94 6.53 -2.78
C GLU A 40 9.99 6.57 -3.88
N TRP A 41 9.66 7.21 -5.01
CA TRP A 41 10.58 7.30 -6.14
C TRP A 41 11.91 7.95 -5.74
N GLU A 42 11.87 9.06 -5.00
CA GLU A 42 13.08 9.75 -4.53
C GLU A 42 13.94 8.89 -3.59
N HIS A 43 13.33 8.08 -2.72
CA HIS A 43 14.07 7.15 -1.87
C HIS A 43 14.73 6.04 -2.69
N TRP A 44 13.94 5.35 -3.51
CA TRP A 44 14.33 4.16 -4.24
C TRP A 44 15.31 4.45 -5.39
N SER A 45 15.23 5.63 -6.00
CA SER A 45 16.15 6.10 -7.05
C SER A 45 17.60 6.25 -6.58
N ARG A 46 17.83 6.31 -5.26
CA ARG A 46 19.16 6.48 -4.64
C ARG A 46 19.78 5.17 -4.16
N GLU A 47 19.07 4.06 -4.28
CA GLU A 47 19.57 2.78 -3.81
C GLU A 47 20.64 2.17 -4.73
N LEU A 48 21.49 1.36 -4.11
CA LEU A 48 22.52 0.58 -4.81
C LEU A 48 21.91 -0.62 -5.55
N PRO A 49 22.54 -1.08 -6.65
CA PRO A 49 22.15 -2.31 -7.38
C PRO A 49 21.92 -3.53 -6.48
N GLY A 50 20.93 -4.35 -6.84
CA GLY A 50 20.56 -5.57 -6.14
C GLY A 50 19.24 -6.15 -6.69
N PRO A 51 18.87 -7.40 -6.37
CA PRO A 51 17.73 -8.08 -7.01
C PRO A 51 16.39 -7.31 -6.93
N ASP A 52 16.09 -6.72 -5.77
CA ASP A 52 14.88 -5.90 -5.60
C ASP A 52 14.96 -4.58 -6.37
N ARG A 53 16.17 -4.05 -6.59
CA ARG A 53 16.38 -2.89 -7.46
C ARG A 53 16.25 -3.27 -8.93
N ASP A 54 16.77 -4.42 -9.34
CA ASP A 54 16.67 -4.89 -10.71
C ASP A 54 15.19 -5.04 -11.13
N ALA A 55 14.37 -5.65 -10.27
CA ALA A 55 12.94 -5.77 -10.56
C ALA A 55 12.19 -4.42 -10.58
N ARG A 56 12.58 -3.45 -9.73
CA ARG A 56 12.04 -2.09 -9.76
C ARG A 56 12.49 -1.31 -11.00
N ASP A 57 13.75 -1.45 -11.39
CA ASP A 57 14.33 -0.80 -12.56
C ASP A 57 13.69 -1.32 -13.85
N ASP A 58 13.28 -2.58 -13.86
CA ASP A 58 12.47 -3.16 -14.95
C ASP A 58 11.02 -2.63 -14.95
N SER A 59 10.48 -2.25 -13.78
CA SER A 59 9.03 -2.02 -13.58
C SER A 59 8.57 -0.57 -13.43
N VAL A 60 9.46 0.36 -13.05
CA VAL A 60 9.10 1.75 -12.73
C VAL A 60 9.68 2.75 -13.75
N PRO A 61 11.01 2.79 -14.03
CA PRO A 61 11.57 3.67 -15.05
C PRO A 61 10.92 3.55 -16.43
N PRO A 62 10.64 2.35 -16.98
CA PRO A 62 10.02 2.27 -18.32
C PRO A 62 8.63 2.91 -18.38
N VAL A 63 7.90 2.92 -17.27
CA VAL A 63 6.60 3.60 -17.17
C VAL A 63 6.79 5.12 -17.11
N LEU A 64 7.76 5.60 -16.34
CA LEU A 64 8.14 7.03 -16.31
C LEU A 64 8.55 7.52 -17.70
N ASP A 65 9.45 6.79 -18.36
CA ASP A 65 10.01 7.13 -19.68
C ASP A 65 8.94 7.10 -20.79
N SER A 66 7.90 6.27 -20.64
CA SER A 66 6.75 6.25 -21.55
C SER A 66 5.84 7.49 -21.44
N GLY A 67 6.05 8.33 -20.43
CA GLY A 67 5.21 9.49 -20.13
C GLY A 67 3.87 9.15 -19.49
N LEU A 68 3.63 7.90 -19.11
CA LEU A 68 2.37 7.43 -18.51
C LEU A 68 2.28 7.61 -16.99
N ALA A 69 3.38 7.99 -16.32
CA ALA A 69 3.43 8.11 -14.86
C ALA A 69 3.28 9.56 -14.34
N ASP A 70 2.66 9.68 -13.17
CA ASP A 70 2.58 10.89 -12.35
C ASP A 70 3.18 10.63 -10.97
N LEU A 71 4.10 11.51 -10.55
CA LEU A 71 4.67 11.49 -9.20
C LEU A 71 3.79 12.32 -8.25
N VAL A 72 3.07 11.63 -7.36
CA VAL A 72 2.04 12.23 -6.49
C VAL A 72 2.49 12.35 -5.04
N ALA A 73 1.88 13.28 -4.30
CA ALA A 73 2.07 13.39 -2.86
C ALA A 73 1.38 12.23 -2.11
N THR A 74 1.85 11.91 -0.91
CA THR A 74 1.34 10.78 -0.10
C THR A 74 -0.10 10.98 0.41
N ASN A 75 -0.65 12.18 0.29
CA ASN A 75 -2.04 12.54 0.60
C ASN A 75 -2.87 12.89 -0.65
N HIS A 76 -2.42 12.49 -1.84
CA HIS A 76 -3.09 12.81 -3.10
C HIS A 76 -4.51 12.28 -3.16
N ARG A 77 -5.40 13.04 -3.79
CA ARG A 77 -6.79 12.64 -4.04
C ARG A 77 -6.93 12.22 -5.50
N ILE A 78 -7.30 10.96 -5.72
CA ILE A 78 -7.40 10.35 -7.05
C ILE A 78 -8.77 10.68 -7.66
N THR A 79 -9.84 10.49 -6.88
CA THR A 79 -11.22 10.85 -7.27
C THR A 79 -11.96 11.51 -6.10
N GLY A 80 -13.27 11.78 -6.24
CA GLY A 80 -14.09 12.23 -5.11
C GLY A 80 -14.12 11.23 -3.95
N GLU A 81 -14.02 9.94 -4.28
CA GLU A 81 -14.18 8.80 -3.38
C GLU A 81 -12.85 8.15 -2.98
N VAL A 82 -11.81 8.27 -3.81
CA VAL A 82 -10.53 7.57 -3.62
C VAL A 82 -9.40 8.55 -3.31
N SER A 83 -8.68 8.31 -2.22
CA SER A 83 -7.55 9.14 -1.79
C SER A 83 -6.45 8.32 -1.13
N LEU A 84 -5.26 8.91 -1.05
CA LEU A 84 -4.11 8.31 -0.38
C LEU A 84 -4.03 8.81 1.07
N GLN A 85 -3.69 7.89 1.98
CA GLN A 85 -3.35 8.20 3.36
C GLN A 85 -1.88 7.82 3.59
N PRO A 86 -1.02 8.76 4.02
CA PRO A 86 0.34 8.42 4.39
C PRO A 86 0.37 7.37 5.51
N THR A 87 1.07 6.26 5.27
CA THR A 87 1.28 5.20 6.25
C THR A 87 2.74 4.75 6.24
N PRO A 88 3.69 5.66 6.55
CA PRO A 88 5.12 5.41 6.38
C PRO A 88 5.66 4.41 7.40
N GLY A 89 6.79 3.80 7.05
CA GLY A 89 7.58 2.94 7.92
C GLY A 89 7.98 1.65 7.26
N HIS A 90 7.03 0.98 6.59
CA HIS A 90 7.37 -0.14 5.70
C HIS A 90 8.32 0.35 4.61
N THR A 91 7.95 1.45 3.96
CA THR A 91 8.84 2.29 3.16
C THR A 91 8.59 3.76 3.51
N PRO A 92 9.50 4.70 3.19
CA PRO A 92 9.36 6.10 3.59
C PRO A 92 8.15 6.81 2.97
N GLY A 93 7.75 6.44 1.76
CA GLY A 93 6.61 7.01 1.04
C GLY A 93 5.39 6.09 0.98
N HIS A 94 5.35 5.01 1.77
CA HIS A 94 4.23 4.07 1.80
C HIS A 94 2.89 4.78 2.06
N VAL A 95 1.87 4.40 1.29
CA VAL A 95 0.49 4.88 1.43
C VAL A 95 -0.50 3.73 1.54
N SER A 96 -1.59 3.98 2.28
CA SER A 96 -2.80 3.17 2.20
C SER A 96 -3.83 3.89 1.34
N VAL A 97 -4.70 3.14 0.65
CA VAL A 97 -5.75 3.70 -0.21
C VAL A 97 -7.04 3.78 0.57
N CYS A 98 -7.56 4.98 0.77
CA CYS A 98 -8.84 5.23 1.40
C CYS A 98 -9.93 5.37 0.34
N ILE A 99 -11.03 4.64 0.52
CA ILE A 99 -12.21 4.66 -0.32
C ILE A 99 -13.38 5.08 0.56
N ALA A 100 -14.13 6.10 0.17
CA ALA A 100 -15.33 6.53 0.88
C ALA A 100 -16.44 6.85 -0.12
N SER A 101 -17.61 6.23 0.04
CA SER A 101 -18.76 6.46 -0.83
C SER A 101 -20.06 6.20 -0.08
N ARG A 102 -21.03 7.11 -0.23
CA ARG A 102 -22.39 6.96 0.33
C ARG A 102 -22.42 6.63 1.84
N GLY A 103 -21.48 7.17 2.62
CA GLY A 103 -21.37 6.93 4.06
C GLY A 103 -20.59 5.67 4.46
N GLU A 104 -20.25 4.82 3.49
CA GLU A 104 -19.39 3.65 3.70
C GLU A 104 -17.92 4.00 3.48
N ALA A 105 -17.03 3.29 4.17
CA ALA A 105 -15.59 3.50 4.08
C ALA A 105 -14.82 2.18 4.03
N ALA A 106 -13.78 2.14 3.21
CA ALA A 106 -12.83 1.04 3.13
C ALA A 106 -11.39 1.55 3.04
N VAL A 107 -10.43 0.74 3.47
CA VAL A 107 -9.00 1.01 3.33
C VAL A 107 -8.26 -0.22 2.82
N ILE A 108 -7.55 -0.08 1.70
CA ILE A 108 -6.54 -1.04 1.25
C ILE A 108 -5.23 -0.68 1.94
N THR A 109 -4.69 -1.59 2.74
CA THR A 109 -3.62 -1.25 3.67
C THR A 109 -2.28 -1.00 3.00
N GLY A 110 -2.05 -1.55 1.80
CA GLY A 110 -0.67 -1.83 1.36
C GLY A 110 -0.02 -2.79 2.37
N ASP A 111 1.25 -2.56 2.66
CA ASP A 111 2.08 -3.42 3.51
C ASP A 111 2.28 -2.84 4.91
N LEU A 112 1.38 -1.94 5.32
CA LEU A 112 1.26 -1.47 6.71
C LEU A 112 1.19 -2.66 7.71
N MET A 113 0.53 -3.74 7.30
CA MET A 113 0.45 -5.01 8.01
C MET A 113 0.49 -6.15 7.00
N HIS A 114 1.22 -7.21 7.34
CA HIS A 114 1.37 -8.41 6.53
C HIS A 114 0.57 -9.59 7.07
N HIS A 115 0.19 -9.56 8.35
CA HIS A 115 -0.59 -10.63 8.97
C HIS A 115 -1.54 -10.08 10.05
N PRO A 116 -2.75 -10.64 10.22
CA PRO A 116 -3.70 -10.23 11.27
C PRO A 116 -3.14 -10.21 12.69
N VAL A 117 -2.13 -11.03 12.98
CA VAL A 117 -1.43 -11.04 14.29
C VAL A 117 -0.87 -9.65 14.64
N GLN A 118 -0.50 -8.84 13.65
CA GLN A 118 0.00 -7.49 13.88
C GLN A 118 -1.08 -6.50 14.36
N CYS A 119 -2.35 -6.93 14.42
CA CYS A 119 -3.40 -6.20 15.14
C CYS A 119 -3.27 -6.42 16.66
N ALA A 120 -3.03 -7.68 17.07
CA ALA A 120 -2.84 -8.05 18.47
C ALA A 120 -1.45 -7.66 18.97
N GLU A 121 -0.45 -7.75 18.08
CA GLU A 121 0.97 -7.53 18.33
C GLU A 121 1.51 -6.39 17.43
N PRO A 122 1.03 -5.15 17.59
CA PRO A 122 1.36 -4.06 16.68
C PRO A 122 2.82 -3.63 16.73
N ASP A 123 3.56 -4.04 17.75
CA ASP A 123 4.99 -3.75 17.89
C ASP A 123 5.89 -4.76 17.16
N TRP A 124 5.34 -5.85 16.62
CA TRP A 124 6.12 -6.81 15.86
C TRP A 124 6.51 -6.21 14.51
N ALA A 125 7.81 -6.04 14.30
CA ALA A 125 8.36 -5.50 13.07
C ALA A 125 8.35 -6.57 11.97
N ASN A 126 8.14 -6.16 10.73
CA ASN A 126 8.49 -6.98 9.59
C ASN A 126 9.97 -6.74 9.26
N ARG A 127 10.70 -7.79 8.85
CA ARG A 127 12.08 -7.68 8.36
C ARG A 127 12.22 -6.74 7.15
N PHE A 128 11.11 -6.53 6.42
CA PHE A 128 11.04 -5.67 5.24
C PHE A 128 10.68 -4.22 5.57
N ASP A 129 10.50 -3.86 6.85
CA ASP A 129 10.27 -2.47 7.24
C ASP A 129 11.58 -1.67 7.14
N VAL A 130 11.63 -0.64 6.28
CA VAL A 130 12.78 0.27 6.15
C VAL A 130 13.01 1.06 7.43
N ASP A 131 11.94 1.51 8.09
CA ASP A 131 11.98 2.10 9.45
C ASP A 131 11.00 1.34 10.36
N PRO A 132 11.50 0.33 11.10
CA PRO A 132 10.68 -0.45 12.03
C PRO A 132 10.02 0.39 13.13
N HIS A 133 10.65 1.49 13.58
CA HIS A 133 10.07 2.35 14.60
C HIS A 133 8.91 3.17 14.04
N ALA A 134 9.04 3.73 12.83
CA ALA A 134 7.94 4.39 12.15
C ALA A 134 6.82 3.40 11.82
N ALA A 135 7.13 2.21 11.32
CA ALA A 135 6.13 1.18 10.99
C ALA A 135 5.24 0.83 12.19
N ARG A 136 5.84 0.64 13.37
CA ARG A 136 5.12 0.39 14.63
C ARG A 136 4.19 1.55 15.01
N ARG A 137 4.71 2.79 14.99
CA ARG A 137 3.91 3.99 15.32
C ARG A 137 2.73 4.15 14.37
N THR A 138 2.98 4.02 13.07
CA THR A 138 1.97 4.13 12.02
C THR A 138 0.90 3.05 12.17
N ARG A 139 1.29 1.80 12.42
CA ARG A 139 0.37 0.68 12.63
C ARG A 139 -0.52 0.89 13.84
N ARG A 140 0.04 1.27 14.99
CA ARG A 140 -0.75 1.59 16.20
C ARG A 140 -1.75 2.71 15.93
N ALA A 141 -1.32 3.81 15.30
CA ALA A 141 -2.21 4.92 14.96
C ALA A 141 -3.32 4.50 13.97
N PHE A 142 -3.01 3.61 13.03
CA PHE A 142 -4.01 3.03 12.13
C PHE A 142 -5.03 2.19 12.87
N LEU A 143 -4.59 1.25 13.71
CA LEU A 143 -5.47 0.35 14.46
C LEU A 143 -6.41 1.15 15.37
N GLU A 144 -5.88 2.12 16.12
CA GLU A 144 -6.65 3.02 16.97
C GLU A 144 -7.72 3.80 16.17
N ARG A 145 -7.36 4.35 15.00
CA ARG A 145 -8.30 5.10 14.17
C ARG A 145 -9.42 4.23 13.62
N CYS A 146 -9.11 2.99 13.25
CA CYS A 146 -10.07 2.07 12.63
C CYS A 146 -10.93 1.33 13.67
N SER A 147 -10.45 1.12 14.90
CA SER A 147 -11.11 0.25 15.88
C SER A 147 -12.45 0.72 16.41
N ASN A 148 -12.76 2.00 16.24
CA ASN A 148 -14.01 2.62 16.70
C ASN A 148 -14.90 3.05 15.52
N ARG A 149 -14.67 2.53 14.32
CA ARG A 149 -15.35 2.96 13.09
C ARG A 149 -15.80 1.76 12.26
N SER A 150 -16.90 1.93 11.54
CA SER A 150 -17.31 1.00 10.49
C SER A 150 -16.46 1.25 9.24
N VAL A 151 -15.23 0.73 9.22
CA VAL A 151 -14.30 0.82 8.09
C VAL A 151 -13.86 -0.58 7.70
N LEU A 152 -14.16 -0.99 6.47
CA LEU A 152 -13.66 -2.24 5.92
C LEU A 152 -12.15 -2.13 5.66
N VAL A 153 -11.37 -2.95 6.33
CA VAL A 153 -9.91 -3.04 6.15
C VAL A 153 -9.60 -4.24 5.25
N LEU A 154 -8.89 -3.97 4.16
CA LEU A 154 -8.44 -4.94 3.17
C LEU A 154 -6.92 -5.09 3.31
N GLY A 155 -6.49 -6.19 3.95
CA GLY A 155 -5.08 -6.50 4.17
C GLY A 155 -4.44 -7.12 2.93
N THR A 156 -3.46 -6.45 2.33
CA THR A 156 -2.86 -6.84 1.04
C THR A 156 -2.25 -8.26 1.06
N HIS A 157 -1.53 -8.58 2.13
CA HIS A 157 -0.87 -9.90 2.33
C HIS A 157 -1.60 -10.81 3.32
N PHE A 158 -2.82 -10.47 3.73
CA PHE A 158 -3.56 -11.32 4.66
C PHE A 158 -4.00 -12.59 3.93
N ALA A 159 -3.95 -13.74 4.61
CA ALA A 159 -4.59 -14.95 4.09
C ALA A 159 -6.12 -14.76 4.05
N THR A 160 -6.80 -15.45 3.14
CA THR A 160 -8.26 -15.38 3.05
C THR A 160 -8.92 -15.84 4.36
N PRO A 161 -9.93 -15.12 4.89
CA PRO A 161 -10.49 -13.87 4.39
C PRO A 161 -9.57 -12.64 4.57
N THR A 162 -9.34 -11.88 3.49
CA THR A 162 -8.43 -10.72 3.46
C THR A 162 -9.08 -9.41 3.90
N GLY A 163 -10.42 -9.38 3.94
CA GLY A 163 -11.24 -8.22 4.32
C GLY A 163 -11.97 -8.42 5.65
N GLY A 164 -11.97 -7.39 6.47
CA GLY A 164 -12.59 -7.43 7.80
C GLY A 164 -12.59 -6.06 8.48
N HIS A 165 -12.94 -6.05 9.77
CA HIS A 165 -12.95 -4.84 10.60
C HIS A 165 -11.92 -4.95 11.71
N ILE A 166 -11.32 -3.83 12.08
CA ILE A 166 -10.50 -3.76 13.28
C ILE A 166 -11.43 -3.50 14.45
N VAL A 167 -11.33 -4.30 15.50
CA VAL A 167 -12.08 -4.14 16.75
C VAL A 167 -11.12 -4.08 17.93
N ARG A 168 -11.52 -3.40 19.00
CA ARG A 168 -10.78 -3.45 20.27
C ARG A 168 -10.96 -4.82 20.92
N ASP A 169 -9.88 -5.32 21.52
CA ASP A 169 -9.85 -6.54 22.32
C ASP A 169 -8.97 -6.31 23.55
N GLY A 170 -9.59 -5.85 24.64
CA GLY A 170 -8.88 -5.38 25.83
C GLY A 170 -7.93 -4.20 25.52
N ALA A 171 -6.64 -4.39 25.78
CA ALA A 171 -5.60 -3.39 25.52
C ALA A 171 -5.02 -3.47 24.10
N VAL A 172 -5.46 -4.43 23.28
CA VAL A 172 -4.98 -4.67 21.91
C VAL A 172 -6.13 -4.57 20.90
N TRP A 173 -5.85 -4.96 19.65
CA TRP A 173 -6.82 -5.00 18.57
C TRP A 173 -6.91 -6.40 17.96
N ARG A 174 -8.06 -6.69 17.34
CA ARG A 174 -8.28 -7.91 16.58
C ARG A 174 -8.82 -7.59 15.20
N PHE A 175 -8.36 -8.33 14.20
CA PHE A 175 -8.97 -8.33 12.88
C PHE A 175 -10.15 -9.30 12.89
N GLN A 176 -11.36 -8.78 12.69
CA GLN A 176 -12.60 -9.55 12.69
C GLN A 176 -13.14 -9.68 11.28
N THR A 177 -13.35 -10.92 10.83
CA THR A 177 -13.93 -11.23 9.53
C THR A 177 -15.35 -11.79 9.69
N GLY A 178 -16.19 -11.58 8.68
CA GLY A 178 -17.62 -11.94 8.72
C GLY A 178 -18.52 -10.82 9.26
N SER A 179 -19.81 -10.89 8.91
CA SER A 179 -20.83 -9.99 9.44
C SER A 179 -21.04 -10.26 10.93
N SER A 180 -20.97 -9.21 11.76
CA SER A 180 -21.68 -9.22 13.03
C SER A 180 -23.18 -9.25 12.73
N SER A 181 -23.72 -10.44 12.51
CA SER A 181 -25.16 -10.68 12.62
C SER A 181 -25.50 -10.58 14.12
N GLY A 182 -25.82 -9.37 14.55
CA GLY A 182 -26.59 -9.13 15.77
C GLY A 182 -28.07 -9.06 15.43
#